data_AF-A0A8C6WI39-F1
#
_entry.id   AF-A0A8C6WI39-F1
#
_cell.length_a   1.000
_cell.length_b   1.000
_cell.length_c   1.000
_cell.angle_alpha   90.00
_cell.angle_beta   90.00
_cell.angle_gamma   90.00
#
_symmetry.space_group_name_H-M   'P 1'
#
loop_
_entity.id
_entity.type
_entity.pdbx_description
1 polymer ?
#
loop_
_entity_poly.entity_id
_entity_poly.type
_entity_poly.pdbx_seq_one_letter_code
_entity_poly.pdbx_strand_id
1 'polypeptide(L)'
;MLNRVLPLDIRVLDWAPAAEGTHDFRNICKMDVGNGVLQFERTILSASVRPAQSLSANSTDPYKLFIFEIKGLAFLYHQVRCMMALLLLIGQKLEDLDIIDQLMDVTKNPRKPQYNMAVDYPLVLFDCHFEDLIWTQEKEEVNYTFNVLQQHWTQSAVRASVLSGMLQDLETNGRKLHDINQCYFYHFKNYKPLLERPCCQSLESRINHFVKRGRLEREEGENGDEMNCFYVCGQNWPQLILFFVHDRVCVTSVSDRTRS
;
A
#
# COMPACT_ATOMS: atom_id res chain seq x y z
N MET A 1 4.32 6.29 5.19
CA MET A 1 5.40 6.90 6.00
C MET A 1 6.25 5.82 6.63
N LEU A 2 7.55 5.75 6.28
CA LEU A 2 8.54 4.86 6.90
C LEU A 2 9.26 5.66 7.99
N ASN A 3 9.19 5.21 9.24
CA ASN A 3 9.86 5.87 10.38
C ASN A 3 10.87 4.89 10.98
N ARG A 4 12.17 5.22 10.99
CA ARG A 4 13.28 4.35 11.47
C ARG A 4 13.50 3.02 10.73
N VAL A 5 12.88 2.79 9.58
CA VAL A 5 12.89 1.46 8.94
C VAL A 5 13.89 1.31 7.80
N LEU A 6 14.33 2.42 7.21
CA LEU A 6 15.35 2.36 6.17
C LEU A 6 16.71 2.65 6.80
N PRO A 7 17.68 1.70 6.78
CA PRO A 7 19.06 1.99 7.12
C PRO A 7 19.54 3.15 6.24
N LEU A 8 20.57 3.88 6.69
CA LEU A 8 21.27 4.85 5.82
C LEU A 8 21.74 4.23 4.50
N ASP A 9 21.81 2.90 4.44
CA ASP A 9 22.03 2.09 3.25
C ASP A 9 20.75 2.07 2.38
N ILE A 10 20.66 3.10 1.55
CA ILE A 10 19.57 3.57 0.68
C ILE A 10 19.11 2.56 -0.41
N ARG A 11 19.44 1.28 -0.32
CA ARG A 11 19.09 0.28 -1.35
C ARG A 11 17.59 0.15 -1.65
N VAL A 12 16.72 0.57 -0.72
CA VAL A 12 15.27 0.67 -0.93
C VAL A 12 14.86 1.85 -1.84
N LEU A 13 15.68 2.91 -1.97
CA LEU A 13 15.41 3.98 -2.94
C LEU A 13 15.67 3.50 -4.39
N ASP A 14 16.58 2.55 -4.57
CA ASP A 14 16.87 1.93 -5.88
C ASP A 14 15.84 0.85 -6.26
N TRP A 15 14.93 0.46 -5.35
CA TRP A 15 13.87 -0.54 -5.59
C TRP A 15 12.75 -0.04 -6.54
N ALA A 16 12.91 1.14 -7.15
CA ALA A 16 11.92 1.75 -8.04
C ALA A 16 11.53 0.95 -9.32
N PRO A 17 12.40 0.16 -10.00
CA PRO A 17 12.03 -0.37 -11.33
C PRO A 17 11.32 -1.72 -11.34
N ALA A 18 11.41 -2.54 -10.28
CA ALA A 18 10.86 -3.90 -10.29
C ALA A 18 9.34 -3.94 -10.49
N ALA A 19 8.62 -2.92 -9.99
CA ALA A 19 7.16 -2.90 -10.02
C ALA A 19 6.58 -2.20 -11.25
N GLU A 20 7.36 -1.43 -12.02
CA GLU A 20 6.84 -0.67 -13.17
C GLU A 20 6.44 -1.59 -14.33
N GLY A 21 5.34 -1.24 -15.00
CA GLY A 21 4.74 -2.08 -16.03
C GLY A 21 3.61 -2.95 -15.50
N THR A 22 3.23 -3.96 -16.30
CA THR A 22 2.11 -4.87 -16.02
C THR A 22 2.63 -6.19 -15.47
N HIS A 23 2.25 -6.53 -14.25
CA HIS A 23 2.70 -7.73 -13.55
C HIS A 23 1.58 -8.39 -12.77
N ASP A 24 1.71 -9.69 -12.49
CA ASP A 24 0.80 -10.43 -11.62
C ASP A 24 1.15 -10.22 -10.14
N PHE A 25 0.26 -9.52 -9.42
CA PHE A 25 0.46 -9.18 -8.01
C PHE A 25 -0.29 -10.12 -7.05
N ARG A 26 -0.66 -11.35 -7.43
CA ARG A 26 -1.40 -12.29 -6.56
C ARG A 26 -0.69 -12.60 -5.24
N ASN A 27 0.64 -12.59 -5.24
CA ASN A 27 1.46 -12.79 -4.05
C ASN A 27 1.60 -11.52 -3.21
N ILE A 28 1.36 -10.34 -3.80
CA ILE A 28 1.52 -9.01 -3.21
C ILE A 28 0.15 -8.35 -2.96
N CYS A 29 -0.94 -9.12 -2.85
CA CYS A 29 -2.25 -8.59 -2.46
C CYS A 29 -3.01 -9.56 -1.55
N LYS A 30 -4.20 -9.18 -1.08
CA LYS A 30 -5.15 -10.14 -0.53
C LYS A 30 -6.05 -10.62 -1.66
N MET A 31 -5.88 -11.88 -2.07
CA MET A 31 -6.72 -12.50 -3.09
C MET A 31 -8.19 -12.48 -2.67
N ASP A 32 -9.03 -11.80 -3.45
CA ASP A 32 -10.45 -11.54 -3.16
C ASP A 32 -11.39 -12.27 -4.15
N VAL A 33 -11.08 -13.55 -4.39
CA VAL A 33 -11.84 -14.43 -5.28
C VAL A 33 -13.32 -14.52 -4.89
N GLY A 34 -13.62 -14.38 -3.59
CA GLY A 34 -14.99 -14.38 -3.09
C GLY A 34 -15.84 -13.20 -3.55
N ASN A 35 -15.24 -12.15 -4.10
CA ASN A 35 -15.90 -11.00 -4.71
C ASN A 35 -15.72 -10.98 -6.24
N GLY A 36 -15.33 -12.12 -6.84
CA GLY A 36 -15.20 -12.23 -8.30
C GLY A 36 -13.86 -11.78 -8.86
N VAL A 37 -12.87 -11.47 -8.02
CA VAL A 37 -11.54 -11.07 -8.51
C VAL A 37 -10.74 -12.29 -8.92
N LEU A 38 -10.51 -12.44 -10.22
CA LEU A 38 -9.79 -13.56 -10.82
C LEU A 38 -8.51 -13.14 -11.54
N GLN A 39 -8.46 -11.90 -12.03
CA GLN A 39 -7.29 -11.32 -12.67
C GLN A 39 -6.48 -10.47 -11.68
N PHE A 40 -5.21 -10.84 -11.53
CA PHE A 40 -4.26 -10.25 -10.58
C PHE A 40 -3.18 -9.41 -11.27
N GLU A 41 -3.25 -9.28 -12.59
CA GLU A 41 -2.40 -8.34 -13.32
C GLU A 41 -2.81 -6.90 -13.06
N ARG A 42 -1.84 -6.05 -12.72
CA ARG A 42 -2.03 -4.60 -12.59
C ARG A 42 -0.87 -3.87 -13.24
N THR A 43 -1.15 -2.67 -13.73
CA THR A 43 -0.15 -1.78 -14.33
C THR A 43 0.25 -0.69 -13.36
N ILE A 44 1.52 -0.67 -12.97
CA ILE A 44 2.13 0.41 -12.20
C ILE A 44 2.83 1.34 -13.16
N LEU A 45 2.52 2.63 -13.07
CA LEU A 45 3.09 3.67 -13.91
C LEU A 45 4.41 4.21 -13.33
N SER A 46 4.47 4.34 -12.00
CA SER A 46 5.71 4.70 -11.31
C SER A 46 5.65 4.31 -9.83
N ALA A 47 6.82 4.02 -9.26
CA ALA A 47 6.97 3.73 -7.84
C ALA A 47 8.28 4.31 -7.32
N SER A 48 8.24 5.10 -6.26
CA SER A 48 9.46 5.71 -5.70
C SER A 48 9.37 5.90 -4.19
N VAL A 49 10.54 5.86 -3.55
CA VAL A 49 10.67 6.23 -2.14
C VAL A 49 11.47 7.52 -2.06
N ARG A 50 10.99 8.48 -1.27
CA ARG A 50 11.65 9.77 -1.07
C ARG A 50 11.54 10.25 0.37
N PRO A 51 12.49 11.06 0.88
CA PRO A 51 12.34 11.68 2.19
C PRO A 51 11.13 12.64 2.20
N ALA A 52 10.43 12.70 3.32
CA ALA A 52 9.26 13.57 3.49
C ALA A 52 9.63 15.06 3.65
N GLN A 53 10.85 15.34 4.11
CA GLN A 53 11.40 16.69 4.28
C GLN A 53 12.74 16.79 3.57
N SER A 54 13.07 17.98 3.03
CA SER A 54 14.36 18.23 2.39
C SER A 54 15.48 18.01 3.40
N LEU A 55 16.44 17.15 3.05
CA LEU A 55 17.54 16.75 3.92
C LEU A 55 18.38 17.99 4.30
N SER A 56 18.28 18.45 5.54
CA SER A 56 19.34 19.27 6.12
C SER A 56 20.56 18.36 6.28
N ALA A 57 21.67 18.73 5.65
CA ALA A 57 22.85 17.88 5.44
C ALA A 57 23.49 17.28 6.71
N ASN A 58 23.11 17.73 7.90
CA ASN A 58 23.74 17.38 9.18
C ASN A 58 22.78 16.81 10.24
N SER A 59 21.53 16.48 9.91
CA SER A 59 20.62 15.91 10.92
C SER A 59 20.76 14.38 11.01
N THR A 60 21.34 13.87 12.09
CA THR A 60 21.19 12.47 12.54
C THR A 60 19.84 12.26 13.23
N ASP A 61 18.76 12.84 12.66
CA ASP A 61 17.43 12.73 13.23
C ASP A 61 16.95 11.28 13.12
N PRO A 62 16.72 10.58 14.25
CA PRO A 62 16.25 9.21 14.22
C PRO A 62 14.75 9.13 13.88
N TYR A 63 14.00 10.23 13.72
CA TYR A 63 12.58 10.23 13.36
C TYR A 63 12.33 10.67 11.92
N LYS A 64 13.31 10.46 11.04
CA LYS A 64 13.17 10.73 9.60
C LYS A 64 12.04 9.91 8.99
N LEU A 65 11.17 10.63 8.31
CA LEU A 65 10.04 10.08 7.57
C LEU A 65 10.39 9.95 6.09
N PHE A 66 10.06 8.80 5.51
CA PHE A 66 10.06 8.60 4.06
C PHE A 66 8.65 8.33 3.54
N ILE A 67 8.41 8.73 2.31
CA ILE A 67 7.18 8.58 1.56
C ILE A 67 7.46 7.56 0.46
N PHE A 68 6.65 6.50 0.43
CA PHE A 68 6.53 5.63 -0.72
C PHE A 68 5.38 6.16 -1.57
N GLU A 69 5.69 6.67 -2.76
CA GLU A 69 4.74 7.19 -3.72
C GLU A 69 4.60 6.17 -4.86
N ILE A 70 3.36 5.79 -5.17
CA ILE A 70 3.05 4.82 -6.22
C ILE A 70 1.90 5.35 -7.07
N LYS A 71 2.05 5.23 -8.38
CA LYS A 71 1.04 5.57 -9.39
C LYS A 71 0.78 4.33 -10.22
N GLY A 72 -0.49 4.05 -10.49
CA GLY A 72 -0.91 2.89 -11.26
C GLY A 72 -2.31 3.10 -11.82
N LEU A 73 -2.70 2.28 -12.80
CA LEU A 73 -4.04 2.35 -13.40
C LEU A 73 -5.12 1.88 -12.41
N ALA A 74 -4.81 0.84 -11.63
CA ALA A 74 -5.65 0.33 -10.56
C ALA A 74 -4.82 -0.50 -9.57
N PHE A 75 -5.33 -0.69 -8.35
CA PHE A 75 -4.70 -1.52 -7.32
C PHE A 75 -5.64 -2.63 -6.86
N LEU A 76 -5.09 -3.81 -6.59
CA LEU A 76 -5.78 -4.93 -5.95
C LEU A 76 -6.02 -4.66 -4.46
N TYR A 77 -6.91 -5.45 -3.87
CA TYR A 77 -7.21 -5.36 -2.44
C TYR A 77 -5.95 -5.56 -1.58
N HIS A 78 -5.64 -4.55 -0.77
CA HIS A 78 -4.42 -4.44 0.05
C HIS A 78 -3.08 -4.47 -0.68
N GLN A 79 -3.03 -4.27 -2.00
CA GLN A 79 -1.78 -4.33 -2.76
C GLN A 79 -0.71 -3.37 -2.24
N VAL A 80 -1.04 -2.08 -2.12
CA VAL A 80 -0.08 -1.05 -1.67
C VAL A 80 0.41 -1.32 -0.25
N ARG A 81 -0.47 -1.75 0.66
CA ARG A 81 -0.07 -2.13 2.04
C ARG A 81 0.83 -3.36 2.08
N CYS A 82 0.65 -4.30 1.14
CA CYS A 82 1.50 -5.46 1.00
C CYS A 82 2.87 -5.09 0.43
N MET A 83 2.95 -4.23 -0.60
CA MET A 83 4.21 -3.69 -1.12
C MET A 83 4.98 -2.97 -0.03
N MET A 84 4.30 -2.12 0.73
CA MET A 84 4.88 -1.41 1.88
C MET A 84 5.41 -2.38 2.96
N ALA A 85 4.74 -3.51 3.20
CA ALA A 85 5.24 -4.51 4.14
C ALA A 85 6.56 -5.12 3.66
N LEU A 86 6.68 -5.45 2.38
CA LEU A 86 7.92 -5.99 1.80
C LEU A 86 9.06 -4.96 1.89
N LEU A 87 8.77 -3.69 1.60
CA LEU A 87 9.74 -2.60 1.79
C LEU A 87 10.24 -2.47 3.22
N LEU A 88 9.34 -2.59 4.20
CA LEU A 88 9.71 -2.55 5.61
C LEU A 88 10.65 -3.72 5.95
N LEU A 89 10.39 -4.92 5.42
CA LEU A 89 11.24 -6.10 5.64
C LEU A 89 12.63 -5.94 5.02
N ILE A 90 12.70 -5.44 3.79
CA ILE A 90 13.95 -5.12 3.10
C ILE A 90 14.73 -4.05 3.86
N GLY A 91 14.05 -2.97 4.28
CA GLY A 91 14.63 -1.92 5.10
C GLY A 91 15.23 -2.47 6.39
N GLN A 92 14.54 -3.38 7.07
CA GLN A 92 15.06 -4.03 8.28
C GLN A 92 16.19 -5.03 8.02
N LYS A 93 16.61 -5.22 6.76
CA LYS A 93 17.58 -6.25 6.33
C LYS A 93 17.13 -7.66 6.70
N LEU A 94 15.81 -7.88 6.74
CA LEU A 94 15.20 -9.17 7.00
C LEU A 94 14.96 -9.94 5.69
N GLU A 95 14.86 -9.23 4.57
CA GLU A 95 14.76 -9.78 3.22
C GLU A 95 15.73 -9.06 2.28
N ASP A 96 16.12 -9.75 1.21
CA ASP A 96 16.94 -9.19 0.14
C ASP A 96 16.11 -8.37 -0.86
N LEU A 97 16.77 -7.54 -1.67
CA LEU A 97 16.11 -6.63 -2.64
C LEU A 97 15.31 -7.37 -3.72
N ASP A 98 15.76 -8.57 -4.06
CA ASP A 98 15.19 -9.41 -5.12
C ASP A 98 13.92 -10.14 -4.68
N ILE A 99 13.56 -10.10 -3.39
CA ILE A 99 12.39 -10.81 -2.87
C ILE A 99 11.09 -10.39 -3.58
N ILE A 100 11.01 -9.14 -4.02
CA ILE A 100 9.83 -8.62 -4.72
C ILE A 100 9.75 -9.21 -6.13
N ASP A 101 10.86 -9.28 -6.85
CA ASP A 101 10.94 -9.95 -8.16
C ASP A 101 10.60 -11.44 -8.03
N GLN A 102 11.14 -12.10 -7.01
CA GLN A 102 10.84 -13.49 -6.73
C GLN A 102 9.35 -13.72 -6.44
N LEU A 103 8.69 -12.80 -5.72
CA LEU A 103 7.26 -12.90 -5.43
C LEU A 103 6.37 -12.55 -6.63
N MET A 104 6.83 -11.70 -7.54
CA MET A 104 6.12 -11.41 -8.80
C MET A 104 6.27 -12.54 -9.82
N ASP A 105 7.32 -13.34 -9.73
CA ASP A 105 7.49 -14.55 -10.54
C ASP A 105 6.57 -15.69 -10.06
N VAL A 106 5.35 -15.69 -10.57
CA VAL A 106 4.32 -16.70 -10.27
C VAL A 106 4.71 -18.09 -10.78
N THR A 107 5.60 -18.20 -11.77
CA THR A 107 6.05 -19.50 -12.29
C THR A 107 6.94 -20.21 -11.27
N LYS A 108 7.86 -19.47 -10.64
CA LYS A 108 8.71 -19.99 -9.57
C LYS A 108 7.98 -20.06 -8.22
N ASN A 109 7.15 -19.06 -7.92
CA ASN A 109 6.44 -18.92 -6.66
C ASN A 109 4.92 -18.85 -6.88
N PRO A 110 4.27 -19.98 -7.19
CA PRO A 110 2.84 -20.00 -7.55
C PRO A 110 1.90 -19.70 -6.38
N ARG A 111 2.42 -19.66 -5.15
CA ARG A 111 1.63 -19.52 -3.93
C ARG A 111 2.18 -18.43 -3.02
N LYS A 112 1.29 -17.56 -2.59
CA LYS A 112 1.59 -16.46 -1.68
C LYS A 112 2.11 -16.97 -0.32
N PRO A 113 3.32 -16.59 0.12
CA PRO A 113 3.79 -16.89 1.47
C PRO A 113 3.02 -16.08 2.52
N GLN A 114 3.01 -16.55 3.76
CA GLN A 114 2.36 -15.83 4.86
C GLN A 114 3.18 -14.64 5.34
N TYR A 115 2.61 -13.45 5.23
CA TYR A 115 3.16 -12.23 5.82
C TYR A 115 2.04 -11.23 6.16
N ASN A 116 2.33 -10.36 7.12
CA ASN A 116 1.41 -9.31 7.51
C ASN A 116 1.48 -8.15 6.50
N MET A 117 0.40 -7.38 6.37
CA MET A 117 0.41 -6.13 5.60
C MET A 117 0.81 -4.95 6.48
N ALA A 118 1.29 -3.85 5.88
CA ALA A 118 1.60 -2.63 6.62
C ALA A 118 0.33 -2.06 7.29
N VAL A 119 0.49 -1.27 8.34
CA VAL A 119 -0.61 -0.48 8.96
C VAL A 119 -1.29 0.43 7.92
N ASP A 120 -2.58 0.72 8.08
CA ASP A 120 -3.40 1.47 7.10
C ASP A 120 -3.33 2.98 7.27
N TYR A 121 -3.28 3.49 8.50
CA TYR A 121 -3.37 4.93 8.73
C TYR A 121 -2.37 5.82 7.93
N PRO A 122 -1.15 5.37 7.52
CA PRO A 122 -0.27 6.21 6.70
C PRO A 122 -0.51 6.08 5.19
N LEU A 123 -1.50 5.29 4.75
CA LEU A 123 -1.89 5.18 3.35
C LEU A 123 -2.89 6.29 3.01
N VAL A 124 -2.54 7.12 2.03
CA VAL A 124 -3.35 8.26 1.60
C VAL A 124 -3.57 8.17 0.10
N LEU A 125 -4.82 8.27 -0.35
CA LEU A 125 -5.14 8.53 -1.74
C LEU A 125 -4.92 10.02 -1.98
N PHE A 126 -3.83 10.36 -2.65
CA PHE A 126 -3.41 11.75 -2.81
C PHE A 126 -4.01 12.43 -4.05
N ASP A 127 -4.05 11.70 -5.17
CA ASP A 127 -4.49 12.24 -6.46
C ASP A 127 -5.15 11.13 -7.30
N CYS A 128 -6.07 11.54 -8.17
CA CYS A 128 -6.76 10.69 -9.13
C CYS A 128 -6.72 11.34 -10.51
N HIS A 129 -6.20 10.60 -11.49
CA HIS A 129 -6.14 11.06 -12.87
C HIS A 129 -7.37 10.59 -13.64
N PHE A 130 -8.02 11.53 -14.34
CA PHE A 130 -9.09 11.25 -15.28
C PHE A 130 -8.84 12.03 -16.55
N GLU A 131 -8.96 11.36 -17.68
CA GLU A 131 -8.90 12.00 -18.99
C GLU A 131 -10.16 12.84 -19.23
N ASP A 132 -10.02 13.92 -19.98
CA ASP A 132 -11.11 14.81 -20.42
C ASP A 132 -11.95 15.48 -19.31
N LEU A 133 -11.46 15.48 -18.06
CA LEU A 133 -12.08 16.24 -16.96
C LEU A 133 -11.32 17.54 -16.67
N ILE A 134 -12.08 18.62 -16.51
CA ILE A 134 -11.56 19.90 -16.02
C ILE A 134 -11.93 20.03 -14.56
N TRP A 135 -10.93 19.91 -13.70
CA TRP A 135 -11.10 20.13 -12.27
C TRP A 135 -11.29 21.62 -11.97
N THR A 136 -12.39 21.97 -11.33
CA THR A 136 -12.65 23.33 -10.84
C THR A 136 -12.47 23.37 -9.33
N GLN A 137 -11.67 24.32 -8.85
CA GLN A 137 -11.47 24.54 -7.43
C GLN A 137 -12.22 25.79 -6.98
N GLU A 138 -13.16 25.61 -6.05
CA GLU A 138 -13.85 26.74 -5.43
C GLU A 138 -12.99 27.32 -4.30
N LYS A 139 -12.77 28.63 -4.35
CA LYS A 139 -11.87 29.32 -3.40
C LYS A 139 -12.33 29.14 -1.95
N GLU A 140 -13.63 29.12 -1.71
CA GLU A 140 -14.20 28.94 -0.37
C GLU A 140 -13.88 27.55 0.19
N GLU A 141 -14.05 26.51 -0.62
CA GLU A 141 -13.75 25.12 -0.25
C GLU A 141 -12.25 24.87 -0.05
N VAL A 142 -11.41 25.47 -0.89
CA VAL A 142 -9.94 25.42 -0.72
C VAL A 142 -9.54 26.07 0.60
N ASN A 143 -10.08 27.25 0.92
CA ASN A 143 -9.80 27.95 2.17
C ASN A 143 -10.30 27.18 3.39
N TYR A 144 -11.52 26.62 3.33
CA TYR A 144 -12.07 25.79 4.38
C TYR A 144 -11.16 24.57 4.65
N THR A 145 -10.83 23.84 3.60
CA THR A 145 -9.93 22.67 3.66
C THR A 145 -8.56 23.05 4.23
N PHE A 146 -7.96 24.13 3.76
CA PHE A 146 -6.68 24.63 4.26
C PHE A 146 -6.73 24.91 5.76
N ASN A 147 -7.77 25.60 6.23
CA ASN A 147 -7.93 25.91 7.66
C ASN A 147 -8.10 24.65 8.51
N VAL A 148 -8.89 23.68 8.06
CA VAL A 148 -9.06 22.39 8.74
C VAL A 148 -7.73 21.65 8.84
N LEU A 149 -7.01 21.52 7.73
CA LEU A 149 -5.69 20.87 7.70
C LEU A 149 -4.68 21.59 8.60
N GLN A 150 -4.67 22.93 8.61
CA GLN A 150 -3.80 23.72 9.46
C GLN A 150 -4.10 23.52 10.95
N GLN A 151 -5.38 23.42 11.33
CA GLN A 151 -5.77 23.09 12.70
C GLN A 151 -5.29 21.69 13.12
N HIS A 152 -5.52 20.67 12.29
CA HIS A 152 -5.05 19.31 12.56
C HIS A 152 -3.53 19.22 12.63
N TRP A 153 -2.83 19.91 11.74
CA TRP A 153 -1.38 20.01 11.76
C TRP A 153 -0.89 20.61 13.07
N THR A 154 -1.47 21.74 13.50
CA THR A 154 -1.08 22.43 14.73
C THR A 154 -1.24 21.53 15.95
N GLN A 155 -2.37 20.84 16.08
CA GLN A 155 -2.60 19.90 17.18
C GLN A 155 -1.60 18.75 17.17
N SER A 156 -1.32 18.20 15.99
CA SER A 156 -0.38 17.08 15.83
C SER A 156 1.06 17.51 16.14
N ALA A 157 1.46 18.70 15.69
CA ALA A 157 2.78 19.27 15.92
C ALA A 157 3.02 19.55 17.41
N VAL A 158 2.03 20.09 18.13
CA VAL A 158 2.10 20.28 19.59
C VAL A 158 2.27 18.93 20.29
N ARG A 159 1.43 17.94 19.97
CA ARG A 159 1.53 16.59 20.57
C ARG A 159 2.89 15.94 20.30
N ALA A 160 3.38 16.00 19.07
CA ALA A 160 4.69 15.47 18.70
C ALA A 160 5.83 16.18 19.44
N SER A 161 5.75 17.50 19.59
CA SER A 161 6.76 18.29 20.29
C SER A 161 6.81 17.97 21.78
N VAL A 162 5.65 17.84 22.44
CA VAL A 162 5.55 17.43 23.86
C VAL A 162 6.17 16.05 24.05
N LEU A 163 5.83 15.07 23.20
CA LEU A 163 6.41 13.73 23.27
C LEU A 163 7.92 13.74 23.01
N SER A 164 8.38 14.51 22.03
CA SER A 164 9.81 14.65 21.72
C SER A 164 10.59 15.22 22.90
N GLY A 165 10.07 16.25 23.58
CA GLY A 165 10.69 16.81 24.78
C GLY A 165 10.77 15.79 25.92
N MET A 166 9.67 15.09 26.19
CA MET A 166 9.65 14.02 27.21
C MET A 166 10.66 12.90 26.91
N LEU A 167 10.83 12.52 25.65
CA LEU A 167 11.82 11.50 25.24
C LEU A 167 13.25 12.01 25.44
N GLN A 168 13.53 13.26 25.07
CA GLN A 168 14.85 13.87 25.26
C GLN A 168 15.24 13.98 26.74
N ASP A 169 14.28 14.33 27.61
CA ASP A 169 14.48 14.35 29.06
C ASP A 169 14.81 12.95 29.61
N LEU A 170 14.15 11.90 29.10
CA LEU A 170 14.45 10.53 29.50
C LEU A 170 15.82 10.05 29.00
N GLU A 171 16.24 10.50 27.82
CA GLU A 171 17.56 10.19 27.25
C GLU A 171 18.70 10.80 28.05
N THR A 172 18.56 12.07 28.43
CA THR A 172 19.52 12.79 29.28
C THR A 172 19.62 12.19 30.68
N ASN A 173 18.54 11.59 31.18
CA ASN A 173 18.52 10.84 32.45
C ASN A 173 19.10 9.40 32.35
N GLY A 174 19.81 9.07 31.26
CA GLY A 174 20.63 7.86 31.16
C GLY A 174 20.04 6.71 30.37
N ARG A 175 18.83 6.83 29.78
CA ARG A 175 18.39 5.87 28.76
C ARG A 175 19.06 6.19 27.44
N LYS A 176 19.97 5.34 26.97
CA LYS A 176 20.51 5.47 25.61
C LYS A 176 19.45 5.03 24.60
N LEU A 177 19.12 5.90 23.65
CA LEU A 177 18.21 5.61 22.53
C LEU A 177 18.70 4.45 21.64
N HIS A 178 19.98 4.09 21.73
CA HIS A 178 20.67 3.09 20.91
C HIS A 178 20.07 1.67 20.96
N ASP A 179 19.25 1.33 21.95
CA ASP A 179 18.65 -0.01 22.09
C ASP A 179 17.33 -0.20 21.34
N ILE A 180 16.84 0.81 20.59
CA ILE A 180 15.55 0.76 19.91
C ILE A 180 15.73 0.85 18.39
N ASN A 181 16.47 -0.11 17.82
CA ASN A 181 16.37 -0.47 16.40
C ASN A 181 14.98 -1.08 16.04
N GLN A 182 14.01 -1.02 16.96
CA GLN A 182 12.66 -1.49 16.75
C GLN A 182 11.87 -0.47 15.95
N CYS A 183 11.50 -0.84 14.72
CA CYS A 183 10.30 -0.30 14.12
C CYS A 183 9.12 -0.66 15.03
N TYR A 184 8.56 0.31 15.73
CA TYR A 184 7.37 0.10 16.56
C TYR A 184 6.15 -0.40 15.76
N PHE A 185 6.17 -0.22 14.44
CA PHE A 185 5.08 -0.64 13.56
C PHE A 185 5.24 -2.06 13.03
N TYR A 186 6.47 -2.60 12.99
CA TYR A 186 6.81 -3.87 12.35
C TYR A 186 7.97 -4.54 13.11
N HIS A 187 7.68 -5.37 14.10
CA HIS A 187 8.69 -6.06 14.90
C HIS A 187 8.52 -7.58 14.85
N PHE A 188 9.62 -8.29 14.56
CA PHE A 188 9.69 -9.74 14.60
C PHE A 188 10.76 -10.17 15.61
N LYS A 189 10.38 -10.98 16.61
CA LYS A 189 11.33 -11.56 17.57
C LYS A 189 12.12 -12.73 16.97
N ASN A 190 11.46 -13.55 16.13
CA ASN A 190 12.03 -14.69 15.43
C ASN A 190 11.63 -14.58 13.95
N TYR A 191 12.41 -13.84 13.17
CA TYR A 191 12.12 -13.66 11.76
C TYR A 191 12.44 -14.94 10.98
N LYS A 192 11.53 -15.36 10.10
CA LYS A 192 11.75 -16.41 9.11
C LYS A 192 11.66 -15.81 7.70
N PRO A 193 12.61 -16.07 6.78
CA PRO A 193 12.54 -15.58 5.41
C PRO A 193 11.22 -15.96 4.73
N LEU A 194 10.68 -15.07 3.89
CA LEU A 194 9.33 -15.18 3.32
C LEU A 194 9.13 -16.47 2.54
N LEU A 195 10.12 -16.86 1.73
CA LEU A 195 10.04 -18.03 0.85
C LEU A 195 10.08 -19.36 1.61
N GLU A 196 10.53 -19.35 2.87
CA GLU A 196 10.53 -20.54 3.72
C GLU A 196 9.23 -20.68 4.53
N ARG A 197 8.32 -19.71 4.45
CA ARG A 197 7.08 -19.72 5.24
C ARG A 197 6.02 -20.62 4.60
N PRO A 198 5.04 -21.09 5.40
CA PRO A 198 3.86 -21.72 4.85
C PRO A 198 3.16 -20.79 3.85
N CYS A 199 2.81 -21.33 2.69
CA CYS A 199 2.06 -20.57 1.69
C CYS A 199 0.54 -20.76 1.85
N CYS A 200 -0.21 -19.75 1.43
CA CYS A 200 -1.66 -19.84 1.28
C CYS A 200 -2.07 -20.88 0.23
N GLN A 201 -3.34 -21.25 0.19
CA GLN A 201 -3.89 -22.05 -0.92
C GLN A 201 -3.64 -21.36 -2.26
N SER A 202 -3.49 -22.17 -3.32
CA SER A 202 -3.31 -21.64 -4.68
C SER A 202 -4.54 -20.90 -5.17
N LEU A 203 -4.38 -20.09 -6.22
CA LEU A 203 -5.47 -19.35 -6.84
C LEU A 203 -6.55 -20.31 -7.35
N GLU A 204 -6.15 -21.37 -8.04
CA GLU A 204 -7.03 -22.40 -8.62
C GLU A 204 -7.82 -23.11 -7.52
N SER A 205 -7.17 -23.41 -6.39
CA SER A 205 -7.83 -24.01 -5.22
C SER A 205 -8.90 -23.08 -4.64
N ARG A 206 -8.63 -21.76 -4.58
CA ARG A 206 -9.60 -20.76 -4.11
C ARG A 206 -10.76 -20.59 -5.08
N ILE A 207 -10.50 -20.53 -6.39
CA ILE A 207 -11.54 -20.48 -7.42
C ILE A 207 -12.45 -21.70 -7.29
N ASN A 208 -11.87 -22.90 -7.22
CA ASN A 208 -12.62 -24.15 -7.07
C ASN A 208 -13.47 -24.17 -5.80
N HIS A 209 -13.00 -23.58 -4.70
CA HIS A 209 -13.77 -23.46 -3.47
C HIS A 209 -15.03 -22.60 -3.67
N PHE A 210 -14.94 -21.46 -4.38
CA PHE A 210 -16.08 -20.57 -4.60
C PHE A 210 -17.03 -21.05 -5.71
N VAL A 211 -16.52 -21.75 -6.73
CA VAL A 211 -17.33 -22.44 -7.74
C VAL A 211 -18.19 -23.53 -7.08
N LYS A 212 -17.61 -24.37 -6.22
CA LYS A 212 -18.35 -25.41 -5.48
C LYS A 212 -19.45 -24.84 -4.58
N ARG A 213 -19.34 -23.57 -4.17
CA ARG A 213 -20.34 -22.88 -3.35
C ARG A 213 -21.38 -22.11 -4.18
N GLY A 214 -21.34 -22.20 -5.51
CA GLY A 214 -22.26 -21.50 -6.40
C GLY A 214 -22.10 -19.98 -6.40
N ARG A 215 -20.94 -19.46 -5.95
CA ARG A 215 -20.64 -18.01 -5.97
C ARG A 215 -19.91 -17.56 -7.24
N LEU A 216 -19.39 -18.52 -8.00
CA LEU A 216 -18.74 -18.34 -9.29
C LEU A 216 -19.30 -19.39 -10.26
N GLU A 217 -19.54 -18.98 -11.50
CA GLU A 217 -19.85 -19.89 -12.61
C GLU A 217 -18.61 -20.11 -13.47
N ARG A 218 -18.50 -21.29 -14.07
CA ARG A 218 -17.50 -21.64 -15.07
C ARG A 218 -18.15 -21.58 -16.44
N GLU A 219 -17.59 -20.82 -17.36
CA GLU A 219 -17.88 -21.01 -18.78
C GLU A 219 -16.83 -21.96 -19.37
N GLU A 220 -17.29 -23.00 -20.04
CA GLU A 220 -16.43 -23.86 -20.85
C GLU A 220 -16.15 -23.11 -22.16
N GLY A 221 -14.93 -22.58 -22.32
CA GLY A 221 -14.51 -21.99 -23.58
C GLY A 221 -14.53 -23.03 -24.69
N GLU A 222 -15.14 -22.71 -25.84
CA GLU A 222 -15.34 -23.62 -26.98
C GLU A 222 -14.03 -24.19 -27.59
N ASN A 223 -12.84 -23.76 -27.15
CA ASN A 223 -11.56 -24.17 -27.73
C ASN A 223 -10.48 -24.61 -26.72
N GLY A 224 -10.82 -24.92 -25.47
CA GLY A 224 -9.87 -25.55 -24.54
C GLY A 224 -8.72 -24.66 -24.02
N ASP A 225 -8.69 -23.38 -24.38
CA ASP A 225 -7.75 -22.40 -23.84
C ASP A 225 -8.52 -21.28 -23.09
N GLU A 226 -8.02 -20.98 -21.88
CA GLU A 226 -8.49 -20.02 -20.86
C GLU A 226 -9.80 -20.36 -20.12
N MET A 227 -9.64 -20.71 -18.82
CA MET A 227 -10.75 -20.92 -17.89
C MET A 227 -11.31 -19.58 -17.42
N ASN A 228 -12.35 -19.11 -18.10
CA ASN A 228 -13.11 -17.93 -17.67
C ASN A 228 -14.14 -18.33 -16.60
N CYS A 229 -13.97 -17.78 -15.39
CA CYS A 229 -14.99 -17.81 -14.36
C CYS A 229 -15.60 -16.41 -14.25
N PHE A 230 -16.90 -16.32 -14.00
CA PHE A 230 -17.57 -15.04 -13.77
C PHE A 230 -18.33 -15.06 -12.44
N TYR A 231 -18.46 -13.89 -11.82
CA TYR A 231 -19.19 -13.75 -10.57
C TYR A 231 -20.69 -13.78 -10.84
N VAL A 232 -21.42 -14.64 -10.14
CA VAL A 232 -22.87 -14.73 -10.27
C VAL A 232 -23.49 -13.54 -9.55
N CYS A 233 -23.91 -12.52 -10.31
CA CYS A 233 -24.50 -11.30 -9.77
C CYS A 233 -25.96 -11.53 -9.35
N GLY A 234 -26.18 -11.85 -8.08
CA GLY A 234 -27.47 -11.70 -7.42
C GLY A 234 -27.67 -10.27 -6.91
N GLN A 235 -28.35 -9.43 -7.70
CA GLN A 235 -29.02 -8.17 -7.32
C GLN A 235 -28.14 -7.03 -6.73
N ASN A 236 -27.97 -5.98 -7.55
CA ASN A 236 -27.65 -4.57 -7.24
C ASN A 236 -26.52 -4.24 -6.27
N TRP A 237 -25.32 -3.94 -6.81
CA TRP A 237 -24.42 -2.90 -6.27
C TRP A 237 -23.71 -2.15 -7.42
N PRO A 238 -23.70 -0.80 -7.42
CA PRO A 238 -22.89 -0.02 -8.35
C PRO A 238 -21.41 -0.17 -7.98
N GLN A 239 -20.59 -0.70 -8.89
CA GLN A 239 -19.15 -0.82 -8.72
C GLN A 239 -18.46 0.54 -8.94
N LEU A 240 -18.34 1.29 -7.86
CA LEU A 240 -17.26 2.25 -7.64
C LEU A 240 -16.77 1.98 -6.22
N ILE A 241 -15.72 1.18 -6.09
CA ILE A 241 -15.04 0.99 -4.80
C ILE A 241 -14.27 2.29 -4.54
N LEU A 242 -14.99 3.30 -4.00
CA LEU A 242 -14.35 4.38 -3.27
C LEU A 242 -13.70 3.75 -2.04
N PHE A 243 -12.39 3.89 -1.93
CA PHE A 243 -11.71 3.72 -0.66
C PHE A 243 -12.29 4.76 0.31
N PHE A 244 -13.11 4.32 1.26
CA PHE A 244 -13.41 5.12 2.44
C PHE A 244 -12.14 5.26 3.26
N VAL A 245 -11.43 6.37 3.08
CA VAL A 245 -10.48 6.87 4.06
C VAL A 245 -11.33 7.49 5.17
N HIS A 246 -11.25 6.91 6.35
CA HIS A 246 -11.76 7.55 7.55
C HIS A 246 -10.95 8.83 7.76
N ASP A 247 -11.68 9.94 7.88
CA ASP A 247 -11.26 11.34 7.95
C ASP A 247 -11.10 12.02 6.58
N ARG A 248 -12.16 12.78 6.25
CA ARG A 248 -12.38 13.57 5.04
C ARG A 248 -11.19 14.49 4.71
N VAL A 249 -10.73 14.46 3.47
CA VAL A 249 -10.78 15.61 2.53
C VAL A 249 -10.79 15.05 1.10
N CYS A 250 -11.97 15.01 0.49
CA CYS A 250 -12.11 15.12 -0.96
C CYS A 250 -13.31 16.05 -1.15
N VAL A 251 -13.03 17.34 -1.37
CA VAL A 251 -14.07 18.29 -1.76
C VAL A 251 -13.91 18.52 -3.26
N THR A 252 -14.66 17.77 -4.04
CA THR A 252 -14.75 18.01 -5.49
C THR A 252 -16.18 17.72 -5.92
N SER A 253 -16.89 18.76 -6.36
CA SER A 253 -18.12 18.61 -7.13
C SER A 253 -17.74 18.36 -8.59
N VAL A 254 -18.25 17.26 -9.16
CA VAL A 254 -18.20 17.02 -10.61
C VAL A 254 -19.47 17.63 -11.18
N SER A 255 -19.34 18.58 -12.10
CA SER A 255 -20.50 19.10 -12.84
C SER A 255 -20.54 18.46 -14.22
N ASP A 256 -21.59 17.68 -14.49
CA ASP A 256 -21.88 17.15 -15.81
C ASP A 256 -22.31 18.29 -16.74
N ARG A 257 -21.50 18.60 -17.76
CA ARG A 257 -21.95 19.42 -18.89
C ARG A 257 -22.71 18.54 -19.88
N THR A 258 -23.95 18.22 -19.53
CA THR A 258 -24.96 17.87 -20.53
C THR A 258 -26.26 18.63 -20.24
N ARG A 259 -26.32 19.88 -20.73
CA ARG A 259 -27.56 20.46 -21.24
C ARG A 259 -27.22 21.58 -22.22
N SER A 260 -27.56 21.30 -23.47
CA SER A 260 -27.77 22.22 -24.60
C SER A 260 -28.62 23.41 -24.23
#